data_AF-A0A942BUW3-F1
#
_entry.id   AF-A0A942BUW3-F1
#
_cell.length_a   1.000
_cell.length_b   1.000
_cell.length_c   1.000
_cell.angle_alpha   90.00
_cell.angle_beta   90.00
_cell.angle_gamma   90.00
#
_symmetry.space_group_name_H-M   'P 1'
#
loop_
_entity.id
_entity.type
_entity.pdbx_description
1 polymer ?
#
loop_
_entity_poly.entity_id
_entity_poly.type
_entity_poly.pdbx_seq_one_letter_code
_entity_poly.pdbx_strand_id
1 'polypeptide(L)'
;MSEGTVADRVIKVFADFKKVPREEITMDTTFEELGLDSLDGLNLIFELEEEFDLVVPDNKVQEMKSVRQAVEGIETLLDMKAKGIDPVAAAAEEFAAQQAKQKDEKDAAS
;
A
#
# COMPACT_ATOMS: atom_id res chain seq x y z
N MET A 1 -8.27 21.38 -11.19
CA MET A 1 -8.04 20.05 -10.58
C MET A 1 -6.87 20.26 -9.65
N SER A 2 -7.11 20.29 -8.35
CA SER A 2 -6.10 20.65 -7.37
C SER A 2 -5.03 19.55 -7.33
N GLU A 3 -3.84 19.83 -7.87
CA GLU A 3 -2.66 19.04 -7.56
C GLU A 3 -2.40 19.16 -6.06
N GLY A 4 -2.54 18.07 -5.29
CA GLY A 4 -2.21 18.10 -3.87
C GLY A 4 -2.70 16.95 -3.00
N THR A 5 -3.44 15.97 -3.53
CA THR A 5 -3.87 14.81 -2.73
C THR A 5 -2.89 13.64 -2.87
N VAL A 6 -2.87 12.75 -1.88
CA VAL A 6 -2.09 11.49 -1.97
C VAL A 6 -2.57 10.66 -3.15
N ALA A 7 -3.89 10.63 -3.39
CA ALA A 7 -4.49 9.96 -4.53
C ALA A 7 -3.92 10.43 -5.88
N ASP A 8 -3.84 11.75 -6.12
CA ASP A 8 -3.30 12.29 -7.37
C ASP A 8 -1.84 11.88 -7.60
N ARG A 9 -1.02 11.90 -6.54
CA ARG A 9 0.40 11.51 -6.60
C ARG A 9 0.55 10.02 -6.87
N VAL A 10 -0.22 9.17 -6.20
CA VAL A 10 -0.22 7.72 -6.44
C VAL A 10 -0.67 7.42 -7.86
N ILE A 11 -1.79 7.98 -8.32
CA ILE A 11 -2.29 7.79 -9.70
C ILE A 11 -1.24 8.22 -10.72
N LYS A 12 -0.53 9.32 -10.47
CA LYS A 12 0.55 9.79 -11.34
C LYS A 12 1.69 8.77 -11.42
N VAL A 13 2.18 8.25 -10.30
CA VAL A 13 3.24 7.23 -10.27
C VAL A 13 2.83 5.99 -11.07
N PHE A 14 1.58 5.54 -10.92
CA PHE A 14 1.06 4.41 -11.67
C PHE A 14 0.99 4.69 -13.18
N ALA A 15 0.50 5.88 -13.56
CA ALA A 15 0.40 6.30 -14.95
C ALA A 15 1.78 6.39 -15.61
N ASP A 16 2.76 6.95 -14.91
CA ASP A 16 4.13 7.09 -15.38
C ASP A 16 4.83 5.71 -15.50
N PHE A 17 4.64 4.82 -14.51
CA PHE A 17 5.19 3.47 -14.51
C PHE A 17 4.65 2.62 -15.67
N LYS A 18 3.33 2.65 -15.90
CA LYS A 18 2.69 1.92 -17.00
C LYS A 18 2.71 2.64 -18.35
N LYS A 19 3.12 3.91 -18.37
CA LYS A 19 3.08 4.78 -19.56
C LYS A 19 1.68 4.87 -20.18
N VAL A 20 0.66 4.93 -19.32
CA VAL A 20 -0.74 5.08 -19.71
C VAL A 20 -1.27 6.44 -19.28
N PRO A 21 -2.32 6.97 -19.91
CA PRO A 21 -2.97 8.19 -19.44
C PRO A 21 -3.52 8.01 -18.04
N ARG A 22 -3.37 9.02 -17.18
CA ARG A 22 -3.98 9.04 -15.83
C ARG A 22 -5.50 8.82 -15.84
N GLU A 23 -6.14 9.13 -16.96
CA GLU A 23 -7.59 8.96 -17.16
C GLU A 23 -8.01 7.50 -17.29
N GLU A 24 -7.07 6.60 -17.64
CA GLU A 24 -7.29 5.16 -17.67
C GLU A 24 -7.15 4.52 -16.28
N ILE A 25 -6.60 5.25 -15.31
CA ILE A 25 -6.38 4.76 -13.96
C ILE A 25 -7.45 5.34 -13.04
N THR A 26 -8.24 4.44 -12.44
CA THR A 26 -9.27 4.79 -11.47
C THR A 26 -8.91 4.23 -10.10
N MET A 27 -9.58 4.71 -9.05
CA MET A 27 -9.38 4.18 -7.69
C MET A 27 -9.72 2.68 -7.59
N ASP A 28 -10.67 2.22 -8.40
CA ASP A 28 -11.11 0.83 -8.38
C ASP A 28 -10.26 -0.07 -9.29
N THR A 29 -9.37 0.52 -10.11
CA THR A 29 -8.45 -0.22 -10.97
C THR A 29 -7.51 -1.06 -10.12
N THR A 30 -7.45 -2.34 -10.43
CA THR A 30 -6.56 -3.31 -9.78
C THR A 30 -5.20 -3.37 -10.46
N PHE A 31 -4.21 -3.88 -9.74
CA PHE A 31 -2.86 -4.05 -10.28
C PHE A 31 -2.86 -5.06 -11.43
N GLU A 32 -3.68 -6.11 -11.30
CA GLU A 32 -3.89 -7.11 -12.35
C GLU A 32 -4.50 -6.50 -13.62
N GLU A 33 -5.47 -5.58 -13.49
CA GLU A 33 -6.07 -4.87 -14.64
C GLU A 33 -5.07 -3.96 -15.37
N LEU A 34 -4.10 -3.40 -14.64
CA LEU A 34 -2.97 -2.65 -15.22
C LEU A 34 -1.91 -3.58 -15.81
N GLY A 35 -2.08 -4.90 -15.70
CA GLY A 35 -1.08 -5.89 -16.10
C GLY A 35 0.21 -5.75 -15.29
N LEU A 36 0.14 -5.30 -14.03
CA LEU A 36 1.23 -5.39 -13.07
C LEU A 36 1.33 -6.84 -12.60
N ASP A 37 2.47 -7.48 -12.85
CA ASP A 37 2.78 -8.74 -12.18
C ASP A 37 3.33 -8.51 -10.76
N SER A 38 3.63 -9.59 -10.05
CA SER A 38 4.18 -9.51 -8.69
C SER A 38 5.51 -8.76 -8.59
N LEU A 39 6.32 -8.74 -9.66
CA LEU A 39 7.62 -8.04 -9.66
C LEU A 39 7.43 -6.56 -9.97
N ASP A 40 6.56 -6.25 -10.94
CA ASP A 40 6.15 -4.90 -11.27
C ASP A 40 5.50 -4.21 -10.06
N GLY A 41 4.65 -4.93 -9.32
CA GLY A 41 4.04 -4.43 -8.09
C GLY A 41 5.09 -4.04 -7.05
N LEU A 42 6.14 -4.86 -6.86
CA LEU A 42 7.24 -4.51 -5.95
C LEU A 42 8.00 -3.26 -6.41
N ASN A 43 8.34 -3.17 -7.70
CA ASN A 43 9.00 -1.99 -8.27
C ASN A 43 8.17 -0.72 -8.10
N LEU A 44 6.86 -0.82 -8.29
CA LEU A 44 5.94 0.30 -8.12
C LEU A 44 5.86 0.77 -6.67
N ILE A 45 5.87 -0.16 -5.72
CA ILE A 45 5.92 0.17 -4.29
C ILE A 45 7.22 0.90 -3.95
N PHE A 46 8.38 0.45 -4.46
CA PHE A 46 9.64 1.18 -4.25
C PHE A 46 9.58 2.62 -4.79
N GLU A 47 8.95 2.85 -5.96
CA GLU A 47 8.76 4.20 -6.50
C GLU A 47 7.86 5.06 -5.60
N LEU A 48 6.81 4.46 -5.00
CA LEU A 48 5.97 5.14 -4.00
C LEU A 48 6.73 5.44 -2.70
N GLU A 49 7.55 4.51 -2.23
CA GLU A 49 8.41 4.71 -1.06
C GLU A 49 9.33 5.91 -1.23
N GLU A 50 10.00 6.02 -2.38
CA GLU A 50 10.87 7.15 -2.71
C GLU A 50 10.08 8.46 -2.88
N GLU A 51 8.95 8.44 -3.58
CA GLU A 51 8.12 9.63 -3.81
C GLU A 51 7.58 10.22 -2.49
N PHE A 52 7.24 9.39 -1.52
CA PHE A 52 6.66 9.82 -0.24
C PHE A 52 7.64 9.78 0.94
N ASP A 53 8.91 9.42 0.71
CA ASP A 53 9.95 9.26 1.73
C ASP A 53 9.48 8.34 2.87
N LEU A 54 8.86 7.21 2.54
CA LEU A 54 8.29 6.27 3.50
C LEU A 54 8.78 4.85 3.24
N VAL A 55 8.51 3.95 4.18
CA VAL A 55 8.79 2.52 4.03
C VAL A 55 7.49 1.75 4.17
N VAL A 56 7.12 1.00 3.14
CA VAL A 56 5.93 0.15 3.11
C VAL A 56 6.35 -1.25 3.57
N PRO A 57 5.80 -1.77 4.68
CA PRO A 57 6.14 -3.10 5.16
C PRO A 57 5.52 -4.19 4.25
N ASP A 58 6.20 -5.34 4.14
CA ASP A 58 5.83 -6.43 3.23
C ASP A 58 4.36 -6.88 3.36
N ASN A 59 3.83 -6.91 4.60
CA ASN A 59 2.44 -7.28 4.85
C ASN A 59 1.46 -6.30 4.19
N LYS A 60 1.77 -5.00 4.19
CA LYS A 60 0.95 -3.97 3.54
C LYS A 60 1.09 -4.04 2.03
N VAL A 61 2.28 -4.35 1.51
CA VAL A 61 2.47 -4.60 0.07
C VAL A 61 1.57 -5.74 -0.42
N GLN A 62 1.46 -6.83 0.33
CA GLN A 62 0.57 -7.95 -0.02
C GLN A 62 -0.93 -7.59 0.04
N GLU A 63 -1.31 -6.61 0.86
CA GLU A 63 -2.67 -6.10 0.96
C GLU A 63 -3.02 -5.11 -0.17
N MET A 64 -2.03 -4.43 -0.76
CA MET A 64 -2.21 -3.48 -1.85
C MET A 64 -2.41 -4.18 -3.21
N LYS A 65 -3.67 -4.35 -3.61
CA LYS A 65 -4.06 -4.96 -4.89
C LYS A 65 -4.77 -3.99 -5.85
N SER A 66 -5.19 -2.84 -5.35
CA SER A 66 -5.83 -1.79 -6.14
C SER A 66 -5.26 -0.42 -5.84
N VAL A 67 -5.49 0.52 -6.76
CA VAL A 67 -5.06 1.92 -6.61
C VAL A 67 -5.63 2.51 -5.31
N ARG A 68 -6.91 2.27 -5.01
CA ARG A 68 -7.53 2.67 -3.73
C ARG A 68 -6.74 2.17 -2.52
N GLN A 69 -6.40 0.88 -2.49
CA GLN A 69 -5.68 0.31 -1.35
C GLN A 69 -4.26 0.87 -1.24
N ALA A 70 -3.59 1.12 -2.36
CA ALA A 70 -2.30 1.79 -2.37
C ALA A 70 -2.42 3.21 -1.79
N VAL A 71 -3.41 4.00 -2.23
CA VAL A 71 -3.66 5.35 -1.69
C VAL A 71 -3.92 5.31 -0.19
N GLU A 72 -4.87 4.48 0.26
CA GLU A 72 -5.24 4.36 1.67
C GLU A 72 -4.05 3.91 2.54
N GLY A 73 -3.25 2.97 2.02
CA GLY A 73 -2.04 2.51 2.70
C GLY A 73 -1.00 3.62 2.83
N ILE A 74 -0.72 4.36 1.75
CA ILE A 74 0.21 5.49 1.77
C ILE A 74 -0.27 6.60 2.70
N GLU A 75 -1.56 6.95 2.67
CA GLU A 75 -2.13 7.95 3.59
C GLU A 75 -1.96 7.54 5.06
N THR A 76 -2.21 6.28 5.36
CA THR A 76 -2.04 5.72 6.71
C THR A 76 -0.57 5.82 7.15
N LEU A 77 0.37 5.43 6.28
CA LEU A 77 1.80 5.46 6.57
C LEU A 77 2.31 6.90 6.79
N LEU A 78 1.83 7.86 6.00
CA LEU A 78 2.15 9.28 6.16
C LEU A 78 1.65 9.83 7.49
N ASP A 79 0.44 9.46 7.91
CA ASP A 79 -0.12 9.85 9.21
C ASP A 79 0.67 9.24 10.37
N MET A 80 1.09 7.96 10.26
CA MET A 80 1.96 7.30 11.24
C MET A 80 3.32 7.99 11.34
N LYS A 81 3.96 8.29 10.19
CA LYS A 81 5.21 9.05 10.13
C LYS A 81 5.06 10.42 10.77
N ALA A 82 3.97 11.13 10.51
CA ALA A 82 3.68 12.43 11.12
C ALA A 82 3.52 12.36 12.65
N LYS A 83 3.06 11.20 13.17
CA LYS A 83 2.97 10.91 14.61
C LYS A 83 4.29 10.39 15.22
N GLY A 84 5.35 10.23 14.42
CA GLY A 84 6.63 9.67 14.86
C GLY A 84 6.59 8.16 15.11
N ILE A 85 5.61 7.45 14.52
CA ILE A 85 5.48 6.00 14.60
C ILE A 85 6.22 5.41 13.39
N ASP A 86 7.15 4.50 13.66
CA ASP A 86 7.81 3.72 12.61
C ASP A 86 6.81 2.72 12.01
N PRO A 87 6.47 2.83 10.71
CA PRO A 87 5.46 1.98 10.09
C PRO A 87 5.88 0.50 10.01
N VAL A 88 7.17 0.22 9.89
CA VAL A 88 7.69 -1.15 9.80
C VAL A 88 7.58 -1.82 11.17
N ALA A 89 7.92 -1.09 12.24
CA ALA A 89 7.76 -1.59 13.61
C ALA A 89 6.28 -1.84 13.94
N ALA A 90 5.40 -0.88 13.64
CA ALA A 90 3.98 -0.99 13.94
C ALA A 90 3.30 -2.13 13.17
N ALA A 91 3.67 -2.35 11.90
CA ALA A 91 3.15 -3.45 11.11
C ALA A 91 3.62 -4.82 11.64
N ALA A 92 4.87 -4.92 12.12
CA ALA A 92 5.38 -6.14 12.74
C ALA A 92 4.63 -6.48 14.04
N GLU A 93 4.33 -5.47 14.88
CA GLU A 93 3.54 -5.65 16.10
C GLU A 93 2.10 -6.08 15.80
N GLU A 94 1.45 -5.48 14.79
CA GLU A 94 0.10 -5.84 14.37
C GLU A 94 0.05 -7.28 13.84
N PHE A 95 1.02 -7.67 13.00
CA PHE A 95 1.12 -9.02 12.46
C PHE A 95 1.33 -10.07 13.56
N ALA A 96 2.18 -9.76 14.56
CA ALA A 96 2.37 -10.62 15.73
C ALA A 96 1.07 -10.77 16.56
N ALA A 97 0.32 -9.67 16.76
CA ALA A 97 -0.95 -9.70 17.48
C ALA A 97 -2.05 -10.48 16.73
N GLN A 98 -2.09 -10.41 15.40
CA GLN A 98 -3.04 -11.18 14.57
C GLN A 98 -2.76 -12.69 14.63
N GLN A 99 -1.49 -13.11 14.61
CA GLN A 99 -1.13 -14.52 14.73
C GLN A 99 -1.42 -15.10 16.12
N ALA A 100 -1.26 -14.31 17.19
CA ALA A 100 -1.61 -14.74 18.54
C ALA A 100 -3.11 -15.06 18.67
N LYS A 101 -3.98 -14.19 18.17
CA LYS A 101 -5.45 -14.38 18.22
C LYS A 101 -5.93 -15.60 17.43
N GLN A 102 -5.33 -15.89 16.27
CA GLN A 102 -5.67 -17.08 15.49
C GLN A 102 -5.30 -18.40 16.19
N LYS A 103 -4.33 -18.36 17.11
CA LYS A 103 -3.91 -19.54 17.88
C LYS A 103 -4.87 -19.84 19.02
N ASP A 104 -5.31 -18.81 19.77
CA ASP A 104 -6.25 -18.95 20.88
C ASP A 104 -7.63 -19.49 20.43
N GLU A 105 -8.09 -19.12 19.23
CA GLU A 105 -9.40 -19.57 18.71
C GLU A 105 -9.39 -21.04 18.27
N LYS A 106 -8.22 -21.56 17.86
CA LYS A 106 -8.04 -22.97 17.46
C LYS A 106 -7.94 -23.92 18.66
N ASP A 107 -7.35 -23.48 19.77
CA ASP A 107 -7.28 -24.25 21.02
C ASP A 107 -8.62 -24.26 21.78
N ALA A 108 -9.44 -23.21 21.67
CA ALA A 108 -10.77 -23.16 22.29
C ALA A 108 -11.83 -24.04 21.57
N ALA A 109 -11.56 -24.44 20.32
CA ALA A 109 -12.46 -25.24 19.50
C ALA A 109 -12.12 -26.75 19.49
N SER A 110 -11.14 -27.20 20.30
CA SER A 110 -10.73 -28.62 20.41
C SER A 110 -11.08 -29.27 21.75
#